data_AF-A0A938ZUU6-F1
#
_entry.id   AF-A0A938ZUU6-F1
#
_cell.length_a   1.000
_cell.length_b   1.000
_cell.length_c   1.000
_cell.angle_alpha   90.00
_cell.angle_beta   90.00
_cell.angle_gamma   90.00
#
_symmetry.space_group_name_H-M   'P 1'
#
loop_
_entity.id
_entity.type
_entity.pdbx_description
1 polymer ?
#
loop_
_entity_poly.entity_id
_entity_poly.type
_entity_poly.pdbx_seq_one_letter_code
_entity_poly.pdbx_strand_id
1 'polypeptide(L)'
;MNSGLTYEQETFVQDSIPVRLGKLATNLARISQLFSDSTHEDVVKSLIRETMYFLEWIAPDIDIDNAFELANLGRFLTRWLFNWEQAWNNTDAKNQIIQELGTWSDSVLQISKLPAVQQS
;
A
#
# COMPACT_ATOMS: atom_id res chain seq x y z
N MET A 1 2.41 10.07 -22.23
CA MET A 1 3.08 9.56 -21.02
C MET A 1 3.17 10.71 -20.03
N ASN A 2 2.69 10.52 -18.81
CA ASN A 2 2.73 11.54 -17.77
C ASN A 2 4.15 11.57 -17.18
N SER A 3 4.97 12.54 -17.59
CA SER A 3 6.41 12.59 -17.28
C SER A 3 6.73 12.63 -15.78
N GLY A 4 5.77 13.03 -14.93
CA GLY A 4 5.94 13.03 -13.47
C GLY A 4 5.97 11.62 -12.86
N LEU A 5 5.14 10.69 -13.35
CA LEU A 5 5.05 9.34 -12.79
C LEU A 5 6.34 8.54 -13.04
N THR A 6 6.98 8.76 -14.19
CA THR A 6 8.25 8.12 -14.55
C THR A 6 9.38 8.59 -13.65
N TYR A 7 9.45 9.88 -13.32
CA TYR A 7 10.46 10.42 -12.41
C TYR A 7 10.28 9.91 -10.96
N GLU A 8 9.04 9.84 -10.48
CA GLU A 8 8.71 9.27 -9.17
C GLU A 8 9.12 7.79 -9.08
N GLN A 9 8.80 7.01 -10.12
CA GLN A 9 9.23 5.62 -10.22
C GLN A 9 10.76 5.51 -10.22
N GLU A 10 11.43 6.25 -11.11
CA GLU A 10 12.89 6.24 -11.25
C GLU A 10 13.60 6.54 -9.94
N THR A 11 13.09 7.49 -9.16
CA THR A 11 13.65 7.84 -7.84
C THR A 11 13.33 6.77 -6.80
N PHE A 12 12.10 6.25 -6.79
CA PHE A 12 11.64 5.27 -5.81
C PHE A 12 12.40 3.94 -5.92
N VAL A 13 12.63 3.43 -7.14
CA VAL A 13 13.30 2.13 -7.34
C VAL A 13 14.78 2.13 -6.96
N GLN A 14 15.42 3.31 -6.81
CA GLN A 14 16.80 3.41 -6.31
C GLN A 14 16.92 3.09 -4.82
N ASP A 15 15.82 3.21 -4.06
CA ASP A 15 15.84 2.87 -2.64
C ASP A 15 15.98 1.36 -2.43
N SER A 16 16.61 0.99 -1.31
CA SER A 16 16.66 -0.41 -0.91
C SER A 16 15.26 -0.96 -0.65
N ILE A 17 15.09 -2.28 -0.82
CA ILE A 17 13.80 -2.94 -0.60
C ILE A 17 13.21 -2.65 0.79
N PRO A 18 13.97 -2.73 1.90
CA PRO A 18 13.47 -2.34 3.22
C PRO A 18 12.92 -0.91 3.26
N VAL A 19 13.57 0.04 2.60
CA VAL A 19 13.13 1.45 2.57
C VAL A 19 11.83 1.59 1.75
N ARG A 20 11.74 0.95 0.58
CA ARG A 20 10.53 0.95 -0.24
C ARG A 20 9.33 0.32 0.47
N LEU A 21 9.53 -0.82 1.14
CA LEU A 21 8.50 -1.45 1.97
C LEU A 21 8.11 -0.56 3.17
N GLY A 22 9.07 0.13 3.78
CA GLY A 22 8.79 1.12 4.84
C GLY A 22 7.91 2.28 4.35
N LYS A 23 8.15 2.79 3.13
CA LYS A 23 7.29 3.80 2.49
C LYS A 23 5.88 3.26 2.23
N LEU A 24 5.78 2.02 1.74
CA LEU A 24 4.50 1.34 1.54
C LEU A 24 3.71 1.23 2.86
N ALA A 25 4.33 0.73 3.93
CA ALA A 25 3.70 0.65 5.25
C ALA A 25 3.27 2.02 5.79
N THR A 26 4.12 3.04 5.63
CA THR A 26 3.80 4.42 6.03
C THR A 26 2.55 4.93 5.32
N ASN A 27 2.39 4.64 4.02
CA ASN A 27 1.19 5.00 3.28
C ASN A 27 -0.05 4.27 3.79
N LEU A 28 0.03 2.97 4.08
CA LEU A 28 -1.08 2.21 4.64
C LEU A 28 -1.53 2.76 6.00
N ALA A 29 -0.58 3.06 6.89
CA ALA A 29 -0.87 3.68 8.19
C ALA A 29 -1.54 5.05 8.03
N ARG A 30 -1.03 5.88 7.10
CA ARG A 30 -1.60 7.20 6.81
C ARG A 30 -3.01 7.11 6.24
N ILE A 31 -3.27 6.17 5.33
CA ILE A 31 -4.61 5.89 4.81
C ILE A 31 -5.54 5.50 5.96
N SER A 32 -5.13 4.56 6.82
CA SER A 32 -5.91 4.12 7.99
C SER A 32 -6.30 5.29 8.90
N GLN A 33 -5.34 6.16 9.23
CA GLN A 33 -5.57 7.35 10.03
C GLN A 33 -6.57 8.30 9.37
N LEU A 34 -6.37 8.64 8.09
CA LEU A 34 -7.23 9.58 7.37
C LEU A 34 -8.62 9.03 7.07
N PHE A 35 -8.78 7.71 7.03
CA PHE A 35 -10.08 7.07 6.78
C PHE A 35 -11.11 7.34 7.88
N SER A 36 -10.63 7.63 9.09
CA SER A 36 -11.46 7.96 10.25
C SER A 36 -12.10 9.36 10.16
N ASP A 37 -11.62 10.23 9.25
CA ASP A 37 -12.08 11.61 9.10
C ASP A 37 -12.80 11.80 7.75
N SER A 38 -14.07 12.20 7.78
CA SER A 38 -14.92 12.37 6.60
C SER A 38 -14.51 13.50 5.66
N THR A 39 -13.54 14.34 6.04
CA THR A 39 -13.07 15.46 5.21
C THR A 39 -11.93 15.10 4.24
N HIS A 40 -11.38 13.89 4.34
CA HIS A 40 -10.16 13.49 3.61
C HIS A 40 -10.40 12.54 2.42
N GLU A 41 -11.62 12.47 1.89
CA GLU A 41 -12.00 11.47 0.88
C GLU A 41 -11.04 11.41 -0.33
N ASP A 42 -10.79 12.55 -0.97
CA ASP A 42 -9.94 12.62 -2.16
C ASP A 42 -8.46 12.36 -1.84
N VAL A 43 -8.00 12.77 -0.65
CA VAL A 43 -6.65 12.50 -0.17
C VAL A 43 -6.45 11.00 0.01
N VAL A 44 -7.41 10.32 0.62
CA VAL A 44 -7.38 8.86 0.80
C VAL A 44 -7.36 8.16 -0.56
N LYS A 45 -8.21 8.54 -1.51
CA LYS A 45 -8.19 7.96 -2.87
C LYS A 45 -6.85 8.15 -3.56
N SER A 46 -6.24 9.33 -3.41
CA SER A 46 -4.92 9.61 -3.99
C SER A 46 -3.84 8.73 -3.36
N LEU A 47 -3.82 8.61 -2.03
CA LEU A 47 -2.86 7.76 -1.31
C LEU A 47 -3.01 6.28 -1.67
N ILE A 48 -4.24 5.79 -1.88
CA ILE A 48 -4.44 4.41 -2.33
C ILE A 48 -3.84 4.21 -3.72
N ARG A 49 -4.04 5.15 -4.65
CA ARG A 49 -3.44 5.07 -6.00
C ARG A 49 -1.92 5.08 -5.95
N GLU A 50 -1.33 5.94 -5.13
CA GLU A 50 0.12 5.96 -4.87
C GLU A 50 0.61 4.63 -4.29
N THR A 51 -0.13 4.09 -3.32
CA THR A 51 0.15 2.78 -2.72
C THR A 51 0.14 1.66 -3.77
N MET A 52 -0.79 1.70 -4.73
CA MET A 52 -0.83 0.74 -5.84
C MET A 52 0.42 0.83 -6.74
N TYR A 53 0.95 2.03 -6.98
CA TYR A 53 2.22 2.18 -7.71
C TYR A 53 3.40 1.60 -6.92
N PHE A 54 3.46 1.83 -5.61
CA PHE A 54 4.51 1.22 -4.78
C PHE A 54 4.47 -0.31 -4.83
N LEU A 55 3.29 -0.92 -4.80
CA LEU A 55 3.14 -2.38 -4.94
C LEU A 55 3.71 -2.87 -6.28
N GLU A 56 3.35 -2.20 -7.38
CA GLU A 56 3.84 -2.53 -8.72
C GLU A 56 5.36 -2.40 -8.83
N TRP A 57 5.95 -1.38 -8.20
CA TRP A 57 7.38 -1.11 -8.28
C TRP A 57 8.23 -1.92 -7.30
N ILE A 58 7.64 -2.49 -6.26
CA ILE A 58 8.33 -3.39 -5.31
C ILE A 58 8.30 -4.83 -5.82
N ALA A 59 7.18 -5.29 -6.37
CA ALA A 59 6.94 -6.70 -6.70
C ALA A 59 8.05 -7.40 -7.53
N PRO A 60 8.71 -6.76 -8.51
CA PRO A 60 9.76 -7.42 -9.29
C PRO A 60 11.04 -7.76 -8.52
N ASP A 61 11.28 -7.10 -7.38
CA ASP A 61 12.56 -7.12 -6.66
C ASP A 61 12.52 -7.93 -5.34
N ILE A 62 11.41 -8.64 -5.08
CA ILE A 62 11.21 -9.48 -3.89
C ILE A 62 10.93 -10.92 -4.31
N ASP A 63 11.06 -11.87 -3.38
CA ASP A 63 10.71 -13.27 -3.64
C ASP A 63 9.21 -13.45 -3.90
N ILE A 64 8.87 -14.59 -4.50
CA ILE A 64 7.51 -14.89 -4.98
C ILE A 64 6.47 -14.90 -3.86
N ASP A 65 6.85 -15.34 -2.64
CA ASP A 65 5.92 -15.42 -1.52
C ASP A 65 5.57 -14.01 -1.04
N ASN A 66 6.57 -13.14 -0.87
CA ASN A 66 6.34 -11.74 -0.53
C ASN A 66 5.62 -10.98 -1.65
N ALA A 67 5.92 -11.25 -2.94
CA ALA A 67 5.21 -10.66 -4.07
C ALA A 67 3.72 -11.08 -4.09
N PHE A 68 3.41 -12.33 -3.74
CA PHE A 68 2.05 -12.83 -3.62
C PHE A 68 1.29 -12.11 -2.49
N GLU A 69 1.93 -11.89 -1.34
CA GLU A 69 1.32 -11.11 -0.25
C GLU A 69 1.03 -9.65 -0.66
N LEU A 70 1.96 -9.00 -1.36
CA LEU A 70 1.74 -7.66 -1.90
C LEU A 70 0.59 -7.63 -2.94
N ALA A 71 0.44 -8.67 -3.74
CA ALA A 71 -0.69 -8.79 -4.68
C ALA A 71 -2.04 -8.92 -3.95
N ASN A 72 -2.08 -9.65 -2.82
CA ASN A 72 -3.29 -9.73 -1.97
C ASN A 72 -3.66 -8.38 -1.37
N LEU A 73 -2.67 -7.60 -0.92
CA LEU A 73 -2.88 -6.21 -0.51
C LEU A 73 -3.43 -5.36 -1.65
N GLY A 74 -2.85 -5.43 -2.86
CA GLY A 74 -3.37 -4.72 -4.02
C GLY A 74 -4.82 -5.08 -4.37
N ARG A 75 -5.18 -6.37 -4.22
CA ARG A 75 -6.56 -6.86 -4.39
C ARG A 75 -7.50 -6.29 -3.32
N PHE A 76 -7.07 -6.25 -2.07
CA PHE A 76 -7.84 -5.63 -0.98
C PHE A 76 -8.16 -4.17 -1.28
N LEU A 77 -7.15 -3.37 -1.63
CA LEU A 77 -7.31 -1.95 -1.98
C LEU A 77 -8.23 -1.75 -3.20
N THR A 78 -8.07 -2.58 -4.22
CA THR A 78 -8.90 -2.53 -5.44
C THR A 78 -10.37 -2.81 -5.16
N ARG A 79 -10.67 -3.82 -4.31
CA ARG A 79 -12.06 -4.16 -3.93
C ARG A 79 -12.76 -3.01 -3.23
N TRP A 80 -12.04 -2.32 -2.36
CA TRP A 80 -12.58 -1.15 -1.68
C TRP A 80 -12.77 0.00 -2.68
N LEU A 81 -11.78 0.35 -3.51
CA LEU A 81 -11.95 1.40 -4.52
C LEU A 81 -13.15 1.15 -5.45
N PHE A 82 -13.44 -0.12 -5.78
CA PHE A 82 -14.61 -0.50 -6.57
C PHE A 82 -15.94 -0.27 -5.82
N ASN A 83 -15.97 -0.49 -4.50
CA ASN A 83 -17.14 -0.31 -3.65
C ASN A 83 -17.04 0.95 -2.79
N TRP A 84 -16.50 2.04 -3.36
CA TRP A 84 -16.08 3.21 -2.61
C TRP A 84 -17.19 3.86 -1.78
N GLU A 85 -18.38 4.08 -2.34
CA GLU A 85 -19.48 4.73 -1.61
C GLU A 85 -19.86 3.96 -0.35
N GLN A 86 -19.93 2.63 -0.44
CA GLN A 86 -20.22 1.78 0.71
C GLN A 86 -19.08 1.88 1.73
N ALA A 87 -17.84 1.76 1.29
CA ALA A 87 -16.68 1.82 2.16
C ALA A 87 -16.50 3.19 2.84
N TRP A 88 -16.90 4.29 2.20
CA TRP A 88 -16.74 5.63 2.74
C TRP A 88 -17.92 6.08 3.62
N ASN A 89 -19.15 5.70 3.28
CA ASN A 89 -20.33 6.21 3.97
C ASN A 89 -20.88 5.26 5.03
N ASN A 90 -20.41 4.01 5.10
CA ASN A 90 -20.82 3.04 6.12
C ASN A 90 -19.76 2.93 7.23
N THR A 91 -20.15 3.27 8.46
CA THR A 91 -19.26 3.25 9.64
C THR A 91 -18.67 1.87 9.95
N ASP A 92 -19.45 0.80 9.81
CA ASP A 92 -18.96 -0.56 10.10
C ASP A 92 -17.94 -1.00 9.05
N ALA A 93 -18.23 -0.75 7.76
CA ALA A 93 -17.29 -0.98 6.68
C ALA A 93 -16.00 -0.16 6.87
N LYS A 94 -16.12 1.11 7.30
CA LYS A 94 -14.97 1.96 7.63
C LYS A 94 -14.08 1.35 8.70
N ASN A 95 -14.68 0.95 9.81
CA ASN A 95 -13.94 0.38 10.94
C ASN A 95 -13.23 -0.91 10.55
N GLN A 96 -13.87 -1.77 9.76
CA GLN A 96 -13.26 -2.99 9.25
C GLN A 96 -12.04 -2.67 8.34
N ILE A 97 -12.20 -1.73 7.40
CA ILE A 97 -11.11 -1.33 6.50
C ILE A 97 -9.94 -0.73 7.28
N ILE A 98 -10.19 0.09 8.29
CA ILE A 98 -9.15 0.68 9.16
C ILE A 98 -8.33 -0.41 9.86
N GLN A 99 -8.98 -1.43 10.40
CA GLN A 99 -8.32 -2.57 11.06
C GLN A 99 -7.50 -3.39 10.07
N GLU A 100 -8.06 -3.70 8.91
CA GLU A 100 -7.34 -4.45 7.86
C GLU A 100 -6.13 -3.66 7.36
N LEU A 101 -6.24 -2.35 7.14
CA LEU A 101 -5.11 -1.48 6.77
C LEU A 101 -4.00 -1.47 7.81
N GLY A 102 -4.36 -1.44 9.11
CA GLY A 102 -3.38 -1.53 10.20
C GLY A 102 -2.63 -2.87 10.15
N THR A 103 -3.36 -3.96 9.96
CA THR A 103 -2.79 -5.31 9.83
C THR A 103 -1.85 -5.41 8.64
N TRP A 104 -2.24 -4.85 7.48
CA TRP A 104 -1.39 -4.78 6.30
C TRP A 104 -0.14 -3.94 6.52
N SER A 105 -0.26 -2.78 7.19
CA SER A 105 0.88 -1.94 7.54
C SER A 105 1.89 -2.73 8.39
N ASP A 106 1.44 -3.44 9.41
CA ASP A 106 2.29 -4.24 10.28
C ASP A 106 2.96 -5.40 9.51
N SER A 107 2.20 -6.10 8.66
CA SER A 107 2.74 -7.18 7.82
C SER A 107 3.82 -6.67 6.86
N VAL A 108 3.61 -5.53 6.20
CA VAL A 108 4.62 -4.93 5.30
C VAL A 108 5.87 -4.51 6.07
N LEU A 109 5.73 -3.98 7.30
CA LEU A 109 6.87 -3.68 8.17
C LEU A 109 7.62 -4.93 8.65
N GLN A 110 6.95 -6.07 8.76
CA GLN A 110 7.62 -7.33 9.05
C GLN A 110 8.45 -7.77 7.85
N ILE A 111 7.88 -7.73 6.64
CA ILE A 111 8.60 -8.04 5.38
C ILE A 111 9.83 -7.14 5.24
N SER A 112 9.71 -5.84 5.56
CA SER A 112 10.83 -4.90 5.44
C SER A 112 12.02 -5.22 6.35
N LYS A 113 11.83 -6.03 7.39
CA LYS A 113 12.86 -6.41 8.36
C LYS A 113 13.47 -7.78 8.07
N LEU A 114 12.90 -8.53 7.13
CA LEU A 114 13.45 -9.83 6.75
C LEU A 114 14.80 -9.62 6.05
N PRO A 115 15.84 -10.41 6.41
CA PRO A 115 17.09 -10.39 5.67
C PRO A 115 16.83 -10.85 4.23
N ALA A 116 17.52 -10.24 3.26
CA ALA A 116 17.45 -10.68 1.87
C ALA A 116 17.76 -12.19 1.82
N VAL A 117 16.83 -12.97 1.27
CA VAL A 117 17.03 -14.41 1.11
C VAL A 117 18.28 -14.61 0.25
N GLN A 118 19.34 -15.15 0.86
CA GLN A 118 20.52 -15.61 0.13
C GLN A 118 20.07 -16.82 -0.69
N GLN A 119 19.83 -16.59 -1.98
CA GLN A 119 19.70 -17.69 -2.93
C GLN A 119 21.06 -18.39 -3.02
N SER A 120 21.13 -19.58 -2.44
CA SER A 120 22.22 -20.55 -2.57
C SER A 120 22.14 -21.30 -3.89
#